data_AF-A0A0F9AL65-F1
#
_entry.id   AF-A0A0F9AL65-F1
#
_cell.length_a   1.000
_cell.length_b   1.000
_cell.length_c   1.000
_cell.angle_alpha   90.00
_cell.angle_beta   90.00
_cell.angle_gamma   90.00
#
_symmetry.space_group_name_H-M   'P 1'
#
loop_
_entity.id
_entity.type
_entity.pdbx_description
1 polymer ?
#
loop_
_entity_poly.entity_id
_entity_poly.type
_entity_poly.pdbx_seq_one_letter_code
_entity_poly.pdbx_strand_id
1 'polypeptide(L)' 'MKEKRKMGELKTLSLKRRSLSRGSINGFIQKLKRISALNIFPNPKDKKEKAIEISYIGIAYFLHKLFNT' A
#
# COMPACT_ATOMS: atom_id res chain seq x y z
N MET A 1 4.62 -30.70 1.88
CA MET A 1 6.01 -30.19 1.66
C MET A 1 6.10 -29.02 0.66
N LYS A 2 5.20 -28.88 -0.34
CA LYS A 2 5.25 -27.81 -1.36
C LYS A 2 4.88 -26.40 -0.85
N GLU A 3 4.08 -26.30 0.21
CA GLU A 3 3.51 -25.03 0.70
C GLU A 3 4.52 -24.16 1.46
N LYS A 4 5.45 -24.78 2.21
CA LYS A 4 6.53 -24.07 2.92
C LYS A 4 7.55 -23.40 1.99
N ARG A 5 7.71 -23.89 0.75
CA ARG A 5 8.63 -23.31 -0.26
C ARG A 5 8.08 -21.99 -0.83
N LYS A 6 6.77 -21.91 -1.11
CA LYS A 6 6.11 -20.66 -1.57
C LYS A 6 6.22 -19.51 -0.55
N MET A 7 6.12 -19.81 0.74
CA MET A 7 6.32 -18.82 1.82
C MET A 7 7.77 -18.31 1.91
N GLY A 8 8.74 -19.13 1.53
CA GLY A 8 10.15 -18.75 1.45
C GLY A 8 10.44 -17.79 0.30
N GLU A 9 9.81 -18.03 -0.86
CA GLU A 9 9.94 -17.19 -2.06
C GLU A 9 9.27 -15.81 -1.91
N LEU A 10 8.13 -15.73 -1.19
CA LEU A 10 7.51 -14.46 -0.81
C LEU A 10 8.39 -13.62 0.14
N LYS A 11 9.19 -14.28 0.98
CA LYS A 11 10.12 -13.60 1.90
C LYS A 11 11.34 -13.03 1.18
N THR A 12 11.86 -13.70 0.16
CA THR A 12 13.05 -13.24 -0.59
C THR A 12 12.74 -12.10 -1.58
N LEU A 13 11.49 -11.94 -2.01
CA LEU A 13 11.03 -10.75 -2.76
C LEU A 13 10.91 -9.48 -1.90
N SER A 14 11.09 -9.57 -0.57
CA SER A 14 11.21 -8.39 0.29
C SER A 14 12.61 -7.77 0.19
N LEU A 15 12.93 -7.32 -1.03
CA LEU A 15 14.01 -6.41 -1.39
C LEU A 15 14.30 -5.41 -0.26
N LYS A 16 15.58 -5.29 0.15
CA LYS A 16 16.20 -4.21 0.93
C LYS A 16 15.27 -3.02 1.22
N ARG A 17 14.29 -3.20 2.12
CA ARG A 17 13.40 -2.09 2.51
C ARG A 17 14.22 -1.27 3.48
N ARG A 18 14.72 -0.10 3.03
CA ARG A 18 15.04 0.98 3.98
C ARG A 18 13.87 1.02 4.96
N SER A 19 14.13 0.99 6.26
CA SER A 19 13.09 0.95 7.28
C SER A 19 12.17 2.15 7.06
N LEU A 20 10.98 1.90 6.49
CA LEU A 20 10.03 2.96 6.24
C LEU A 20 9.45 3.36 7.60
N SER A 21 9.76 4.59 8.02
CA SER A 21 9.18 5.12 9.25
C SER A 21 7.66 5.23 9.11
N ARG A 22 6.93 5.07 10.22
CA ARG A 22 5.48 5.30 10.23
C ARG A 22 5.11 6.70 9.70
N GLY A 23 5.93 7.70 10.01
CA GLY A 23 5.75 9.07 9.51
C GLY A 23 5.89 9.16 7.98
N SER A 24 6.89 8.49 7.41
CA SER A 24 7.09 8.43 5.94
C SER A 24 5.91 7.77 5.23
N ILE A 25 5.40 6.67 5.79
CA ILE A 25 4.22 5.96 5.25
C ILE A 25 2.98 6.86 5.35
N ASN A 26 2.74 7.48 6.50
CA ASN A 26 1.59 8.36 6.70
C ASN A 26 1.63 9.58 5.76
N GLY A 27 2.79 10.21 5.62
CA GLY A 27 2.97 11.34 4.70
C GLY A 27 2.74 10.94 3.24
N PHE A 28 3.17 9.74 2.85
CA PHE A 28 2.91 9.23 1.50
C PHE A 28 1.42 8.94 1.26
N ILE A 29 0.76 8.27 2.20
CA ILE A 29 -0.68 8.01 2.15
C ILE A 29 -1.48 9.32 2.06
N GLN A 30 -1.08 10.36 2.80
CA GLN A 30 -1.74 11.66 2.76
C GLN A 30 -1.59 12.35 1.40
N LYS A 31 -0.43 12.21 0.73
CA LYS A 31 -0.23 12.70 -0.65
C LYS A 31 -1.16 12.00 -1.63
N LEU A 32 -1.31 10.68 -1.52
CA LEU A 32 -2.23 9.90 -2.36
C LEU A 32 -3.70 10.27 -2.11
N LYS A 33 -4.08 10.50 -0.85
CA LYS A 33 -5.41 11.02 -0.51
C LYS A 33 -5.65 12.41 -1.13
N ARG A 34 -4.65 13.29 -1.14
CA ARG A 34 -4.76 14.66 -1.70
C ARG A 34 -5.07 14.67 -3.20
N ILE A 35 -4.61 13.65 -3.94
CA ILE A 35 -4.89 13.49 -5.37
C ILE A 35 -6.10 12.58 -5.63
N SER A 36 -6.91 12.32 -4.59
CA SER A 36 -8.06 11.43 -4.65
C SER A 36 -7.75 9.99 -5.10
N ALA A 37 -6.50 9.55 -4.99
CA ALA A 37 -6.08 8.20 -5.39
C ALA A 37 -6.46 7.14 -4.36
N LEU A 38 -6.62 7.53 -3.09
CA LEU A 38 -7.02 6.63 -2.00
C LEU A 38 -8.19 7.22 -1.22
N ASN A 39 -9.11 6.35 -0.84
CA ASN A 39 -10.09 6.60 0.20
C ASN A 39 -9.64 5.93 1.50
N ILE A 40 -9.81 6.62 2.62
CA ILE A 40 -9.40 6.11 3.93
C ILE A 40 -10.58 6.25 4.88
N PHE A 41 -11.04 5.12 5.39
CA PHE A 41 -12.16 5.05 6.30
C PHE A 41 -11.66 4.54 7.66
N PRO A 42 -12.07 5.17 8.77
CA PRO A 42 -11.88 4.56 10.07
C PRO A 42 -12.71 3.28 10.13
N ASN A 43 -12.16 2.19 10.66
CA ASN A 43 -12.97 1.02 10.94
C ASN A 43 -13.97 1.39 12.06
N PRO A 44 -15.30 1.24 11.83
CA PRO A 44 -16.32 1.65 12.79
C PRO A 44 -16.29 0.83 14.08
N LYS A 45 -15.71 -0.38 14.07
CA LYS A 45 -15.58 -1.27 15.24
C LYS A 45 -14.27 -1.07 16.00
N ASP A 46 -13.18 -0.72 15.31
CA ASP A 46 -11.88 -0.41 15.91
C ASP A 46 -11.23 0.81 15.24
N LYS A 47 -11.20 1.95 15.94
CA LYS A 47 -10.62 3.19 15.43
C LYS A 47 -9.11 3.12 15.17
N LYS A 48 -8.41 2.11 15.70
CA LYS A 48 -6.98 1.88 15.42
C LYS A 48 -6.76 1.31 14.04
N GLU A 49 -7.76 0.60 13.51
CA GLU A 49 -7.73 0.06 12.17
C GLU A 49 -8.31 1.04 11.16
N LYS A 50 -7.70 1.09 9.98
CA LYS A 50 -8.15 1.92 8.87
C LYS A 50 -8.33 1.02 7.66
N ALA A 51 -9.50 1.11 7.04
CA ALA A 51 -9.69 0.57 5.70
C ALA A 51 -9.12 1.58 4.69
N ILE A 52 -8.30 1.09 3.77
CA ILE A 52 -7.76 1.88 2.66
C ILE A 52 -8.26 1.25 1.37
N GLU A 53 -8.94 2.05 0.56
CA GLU A 53 -9.44 1.65 -0.75
C GLU A 53 -8.75 2.46 -1.83
N ILE A 54 -8.45 1.82 -2.95
CA ILE A 54 -7.93 2.50 -4.13
C ILE A 54 -9.11 3.00 -4.95
N SER A 55 -9.16 4.30 -5.23
CA SER A 55 -10.22 4.86 -6.07
C SER A 55 -9.98 4.54 -7.55
N TYR A 56 -11.00 4.76 -8.38
CA TYR A 56 -10.84 4.64 -9.84
C TYR A 56 -9.71 5.53 -10.39
N ILE A 57 -9.60 6.77 -9.90
CA ILE A 57 -8.50 7.69 -10.22
C ILE A 57 -7.16 7.13 -9.75
N GLY A 58 -7.12 6.52 -8.57
CA GLY A 58 -5.94 5.88 -8.03
C GLY A 58 -5.44 4.72 -8.88
N ILE A 59 -6.35 3.86 -9.37
CA ILE A 59 -6.00 2.78 -10.30
C ILE A 59 -5.33 3.36 -11.54
N ALA A 60 -5.93 4.37 -12.18
CA ALA A 60 -5.36 5.01 -13.36
C ALA A 60 -3.96 5.63 -13.09
N TYR A 61 -3.81 6.34 -11.96
CA TYR A 61 -2.54 6.92 -11.54
C TYR A 61 -1.46 5.85 -11.35
N PHE A 62 -1.79 4.74 -10.67
CA PHE A 62 -0.83 3.67 -10.42
C PHE A 62 -0.45 2.93 -11.70
N LEU A 63 -1.40 2.64 -12.58
CA LEU A 63 -1.11 2.05 -13.89
C LEU A 63 -0.18 2.95 -14.70
N HIS A 64 -0.47 4.25 -14.78
CA HIS A 64 0.41 5.20 -15.44
C HIS A 64 1.82 5.20 -14.85
N LYS A 65 1.94 5.21 -13.51
CA LYS A 65 3.24 5.17 -12.84
C LYS A 65 4.01 3.85 -13.00
N LEU A 66 3.32 2.73 -13.16
CA LEU A 66 3.95 1.41 -13.32
C LEU A 66 4.43 1.17 -14.75
N PHE A 67 3.70 1.65 -15.75
CA PHE A 67 3.93 1.28 -17.15
C PHE A 67 4.51 2.41 -18.01
N ASN A 68 4.45 3.67 -17.57
CA ASN A 68 4.99 4.82 -18.31
C ASN A 68 6.13 5.49 -17.55
N THR A 69 7.03 4.68 -16.97
CA THR A 69 8.23 5.19 -16.29
C THR A 69 9.29 5.59 -17.31
#